data_AF-A0A2D9X1B3-F1
#
_entry.id   AF-A0A2D9X1B3-F1
#
_cell.length_a   1.000
_cell.length_b   1.000
_cell.length_c   1.000
_cell.angle_alpha   90.00
_cell.angle_beta   90.00
_cell.angle_gamma   90.00
#
_symmetry.space_group_name_H-M   'P 1'
#
loop_
_entity.id
_entity.type
_entity.pdbx_description
1 polymer ?
#
loop_
_entity_poly.entity_id
_entity_poly.type
_entity_poly.pdbx_seq_one_letter_code
_entity_poly.pdbx_strand_id
1 'polypeptide(L)' 'MEIALVVLTVIGAFILGITVSWLAKGYVEDYIENAAYSKSVTHPEMFDENGDMLHDDLMYVRRENPWADYESDDDDD' A
#
# COMPACT_ATOMS: atom_id res chain seq x y z
N MET A 1 -46.63 12.62 -24.66
CA MET A 1 -45.82 13.22 -23.57
C MET A 1 -44.96 12.15 -22.87
N GLU A 2 -45.52 10.98 -22.54
CA GLU A 2 -44.79 9.89 -21.85
C GLU A 2 -43.56 9.36 -22.61
N ILE A 3 -43.66 9.14 -23.93
CA ILE A 3 -42.53 8.62 -24.74
C ILE A 3 -41.31 9.54 -24.66
N ALA A 4 -41.51 10.86 -24.66
CA ALA A 4 -40.41 11.82 -24.59
C ALA A 4 -39.68 11.77 -23.24
N LEU A 5 -40.42 11.56 -22.15
CA LEU A 5 -39.85 11.41 -20.82
C LEU A 5 -39.01 10.13 -20.70
N VAL A 6 -39.50 9.02 -21.26
CA VAL A 6 -38.78 7.74 -21.29
C VAL A 6 -37.49 7.85 -22.10
N VAL A 7 -37.53 8.50 -23.26
CA VAL A 7 -36.33 8.68 -24.10
C VAL A 7 -35.27 9.53 -23.37
N LEU A 8 -35.68 10.60 -22.69
CA LEU A 8 -34.77 11.47 -21.95
C LEU A 8 -34.12 10.72 -20.77
N THR A 9 -34.88 9.95 -20.00
CA THR A 9 -34.35 9.18 -18.88
C THR A 9 -33.44 8.04 -19.33
N VAL A 10 -33.74 7.35 -20.44
CA VAL A 10 -32.86 6.31 -21.00
C VAL A 10 -31.52 6.90 -21.44
N ILE A 11 -31.54 8.03 -22.15
CA ILE A 11 -30.29 8.71 -22.58
C ILE A 11 -29.51 9.21 -21.36
N GLY A 12 -30.18 9.81 -20.38
CA GLY A 12 -29.55 10.26 -19.14
C GLY A 12 -28.92 9.12 -18.34
N ALA A 13 -29.62 7.99 -18.21
CA ALA A 13 -29.11 6.79 -17.54
C ALA A 13 -27.90 6.19 -18.26
N PHE A 14 -27.86 6.26 -19.59
CA PHE A 14 -26.72 5.77 -20.36
C PHE A 14 -25.47 6.63 -20.15
N ILE A 15 -25.61 7.96 -20.18
CA ILE A 15 -24.51 8.89 -19.90
C ILE A 15 -23.99 8.70 -18.47
N LEU A 16 -24.90 8.66 -17.49
CA LEU A 16 -24.54 8.43 -16.09
C LEU A 16 -23.87 7.07 -15.90
N GLY A 17 -24.40 6.00 -16.52
CA GLY A 17 -23.81 4.67 -16.45
C GLY A 17 -22.37 4.62 -16.96
N ILE A 18 -22.08 5.29 -18.08
CA ILE A 18 -20.71 5.37 -18.62
C ILE A 18 -19.79 6.12 -17.65
N THR A 19 -20.22 7.27 -17.12
CA THR A 19 -19.40 8.05 -16.18
C THR A 19 -19.12 7.30 -14.88
N VAL A 20 -20.12 6.60 -14.33
CA VAL A 20 -19.97 5.80 -13.11
C VAL A 20 -19.05 4.60 -13.37
N SER A 21 -19.17 3.95 -14.54
CA SER A 21 -18.30 2.84 -14.91
C SER A 21 -16.83 3.27 -15.04
N TRP A 22 -16.57 4.44 -15.62
CA TRP A 22 -15.23 5.01 -15.71
C TRP A 22 -14.65 5.36 -14.33
N LEU A 23 -15.46 5.95 -13.46
CA LEU A 23 -15.05 6.28 -12.09
C LEU A 23 -14.75 5.00 -11.29
N ALA A 24 -15.63 4.00 -11.36
CA ALA A 24 -15.47 2.74 -10.66
C ALA A 24 -14.22 1.98 -11.10
N LYS A 25 -13.83 2.05 -12.38
CA LYS A 25 -12.60 1.45 -12.89
C LYS A 25 -11.36 1.99 -12.15
N GLY A 26 -11.25 3.30 -11.98
CA GLY A 26 -10.14 3.92 -11.25
C GLY A 26 -10.08 3.45 -9.80
N TYR A 27 -11.23 3.47 -9.11
CA TYR A 27 -11.28 2.95 -7.73
C TYR A 27 -10.86 1.49 -7.63
N VAL A 28 -11.37 0.61 -8.52
CA VAL A 28 -11.02 -0.82 -8.49
C VAL A 28 -9.53 -1.04 -8.79
N GLU A 29 -8.98 -0.31 -9.75
CA GLU A 29 -7.54 -0.35 -10.08
C GLU A 29 -6.70 0.08 -8.87
N ASP A 30 -7.07 1.18 -8.20
CA ASP A 30 -6.40 1.65 -6.97
C ASP A 30 -6.50 0.63 -5.82
N TYR A 31 -7.67 -0.03 -5.64
CA TYR A 31 -7.84 -1.08 -4.62
C TYR A 31 -6.94 -2.30 -4.89
N ILE A 32 -6.83 -2.71 -6.14
CA ILE A 32 -6.00 -3.86 -6.53
C ILE A 32 -4.51 -3.50 -6.43
N GLU A 33 -4.11 -2.32 -6.88
CA GLU A 33 -2.73 -1.86 -6.84
C GLU A 33 -2.25 -1.67 -5.39
N ASN A 34 -3.07 -1.10 -4.51
CA ASN A 34 -2.75 -0.96 -3.09
C ASN A 34 -2.63 -2.33 -2.39
N ALA A 35 -3.51 -3.28 -2.72
CA ALA A 35 -3.42 -4.65 -2.20
C ALA A 35 -2.18 -5.40 -2.71
N ALA A 36 -1.76 -5.17 -3.96
CA ALA A 36 -0.56 -5.77 -4.54
C ALA A 36 0.73 -5.12 -3.99
N TYR A 37 0.73 -3.81 -3.75
CA TYR A 37 1.86 -3.09 -3.17
C TYR A 37 2.12 -3.54 -1.72
N SER A 38 1.07 -3.68 -0.91
CA SER A 38 1.20 -4.17 0.47
C SER A 38 1.63 -5.64 0.56
N LYS A 39 1.49 -6.43 -0.51
CA LYS A 39 1.91 -7.83 -0.54
C LYS A 39 3.35 -8.02 -1.03
N SER A 40 3.93 -7.04 -1.73
CA SER A 40 5.23 -7.19 -2.39
C SER A 40 6.42 -6.64 -1.60
N VAL A 41 6.18 -5.82 -0.57
CA VAL A 41 7.24 -5.16 0.22
C VAL A 41 7.46 -5.82 1.59
N THR A 42 6.73 -6.88 1.90
CA THR A 42 6.75 -7.55 3.20
C THR A 42 7.21 -9.00 3.00
N HIS A 43 8.31 -9.36 3.64
CA HIS A 43 8.90 -10.70 3.53
C HIS A 43 7.89 -11.77 4.01
N PRO A 44 7.82 -12.98 3.43
CA PRO A 44 6.85 -14.02 3.79
C PRO A 44 6.92 -14.47 5.26
N GLU A 45 8.02 -14.17 5.94
CA GLU A 45 8.21 -14.41 7.38
C GLU A 45 7.45 -13.41 8.26
N MET A 46 6.98 -12.29 7.71
CA MET A 46 6.21 -11.26 8.41
C MET A 46 4.70 -11.53 8.44
N PHE A 47 4.26 -12.74 8.11
CA PHE A 47 2.85 -13.12 8.08
C PHE A 47 2.58 -14.35 8.92
N ASP A 48 1.45 -14.37 9.61
CA ASP A 48 0.96 -15.54 10.32
C ASP A 48 0.31 -16.58 9.36
N GLU A 49 -0.17 -17.70 9.90
CA GLU A 49 -0.83 -18.76 9.11
C GLU A 49 -2.13 -18.28 8.41
N ASN A 50 -2.69 -17.15 8.84
CA ASN A 50 -3.92 -16.56 8.31
C ASN A 50 -3.65 -15.41 7.31
N GLY A 51 -2.39 -15.02 7.12
CA GLY A 51 -1.98 -13.96 6.18
C GLY A 51 -2.05 -12.55 6.76
N ASP A 52 -2.14 -12.40 8.08
CA ASP A 52 -2.07 -11.11 8.76
C ASP A 52 -0.61 -10.73 9.06
N MET A 53 -0.29 -9.43 8.95
CA MET A 53 1.07 -8.93 9.16
C MET A 53 1.46 -8.98 10.64
N LEU A 54 2.51 -9.73 10.96
CA LEU A 54 3.12 -9.80 12.29
C LEU A 54 3.70 -8.42 12.65
N HIS A 55 3.16 -7.79 13.69
CA HIS A 55 3.64 -6.53 14.25
C HIS A 55 4.62 -6.81 15.39
N ASP A 56 5.82 -7.29 15.04
CA ASP A 56 6.88 -7.49 16.03
C ASP A 56 7.62 -6.17 16.30
N ASP A 57 7.95 -5.92 17.57
CA ASP A 57 8.67 -4.72 18.01
C ASP A 57 10.08 -4.64 17.38
N LEU A 58 10.41 -3.48 16.77
CA LEU A 58 11.74 -3.22 16.20
C LEU A 58 12.80 -3.15 17.31
N MET A 59 13.57 -4.23 17.49
CA MET A 59 14.78 -4.22 18.32
C MET A 59 15.97 -3.64 17.56
N TYR A 60 16.42 -2.45 17.97
CA TYR A 60 17.64 -1.82 17.44
C TYR A 60 18.87 -2.40 18.13
N VAL A 61 19.61 -3.27 17.43
CA VAL A 61 20.93 -3.71 17.89
C VAL A 61 21.97 -2.66 17.52
N ARG A 62 22.41 -1.85 18.50
CA ARG A 62 23.61 -1.03 18.35
C ARG A 62 24.82 -1.97 18.41
N ARG A 63 25.47 -2.21 17.28
CA ARG A 63 26.74 -2.92 17.23
C ARG A 63 27.81 -2.01 17.82
N GLU A 64 28.26 -2.30 19.03
CA GLU A 64 29.49 -1.69 19.59
C GLU A 64 30.61 -1.97 18.57
N ASN A 65 31.27 -0.91 18.09
CA ASN A 65 32.34 -1.05 17.11
C ASN A 65 33.53 -1.73 17.83
N PRO A 66 34.00 -2.93 17.40
CA PRO A 66 35.13 -3.59 18.06
C PRO A 66 36.43 -2.79 17.93
N TRP A 67 36.47 -1.75 17.10
CA TRP A 67 37.64 -0.89 16.90
C TRP A 67 37.64 0.39 17.75
N ALA A 68 36.62 0.62 18.57
CA ALA A 68 36.52 1.84 19.40
C ALA A 68 37.49 1.86 20.60
N ASP A 69 38.11 0.73 20.95
CA ASP A 69 38.99 0.57 22.11
C ASP A 69 40.49 0.70 21.78
N TYR A 70 40.86 0.91 20.50
CA TYR A 70 42.27 0.90 20.06
C TYR A 70 42.84 2.29 19.72
N GLU A 71 42.11 3.37 19.98
CA GLU A 71 42.48 4.73 19.56
C GLU A 71 42.84 5.64 20.75
N SER A 72 43.45 5.08 21.80
CA SER A 72 43.82 5.83 23.01
C SER A 72 45.07 5.29 23.71
N ASP A 73 46.20 5.19 23.01
CA ASP A 73 47.52 4.97 23.64
C ASP A 73 48.69 5.29 22.67
N ASP A 74 48.71 6.50 22.08
CA ASP A 74 49.87 6.98 21.30
C ASP A 74 50.06 8.51 21.42
N ASP A 75 50.06 9.01 22.65
CA ASP A 75 50.54 10.36 23.02
C ASP A 75 51.13 10.32 24.45
N ASP A 76 52.42 9.97 24.60
CA ASP A 76 53.35 10.57 25.59
C ASP A 76 54.78 9.96 25.48
N ASP A 77 55.77 10.86 25.31
CA ASP A 77 57.25 10.74 25.16
C ASP A 77 57.90 10.43 23.77
#